data_AF-A0A5C7V6Y0-F1
#
_entry.id   AF-A0A5C7V6Y0-F1
#
_cell.length_a   1.000
_cell.length_b   1.000
_cell.length_c   1.000
_cell.angle_alpha   90.00
_cell.angle_beta   90.00
_cell.angle_gamma   90.00
#
_symmetry.space_group_name_H-M   'P 1'
#
loop_
_entity.id
_entity.type
_entity.pdbx_description
1 polymer ?
#
loop_
_entity_poly.entity_id
_entity_poly.type
_entity_poly.pdbx_seq_one_letter_code
_entity_poly.pdbx_strand_id
1 'polypeptide(L)'
;MEDALWRLAQVRPQYMLASIDGPIWGYRHRARLSARYVQRKQSMLAGSHERARSFVADLQSSAILPGRISNLLMPLRKLIAGLSIRDRVPQIEVAMGA
;
A
#
# COMPACT_ATOMS: atom_id res chain seq x y z
N MET A 1 -18.32 -12.40 -8.69
CA MET A 1 -18.82 -11.07 -9.10
C MET A 1 -20.18 -11.21 -9.79
N GLU A 2 -20.43 -12.36 -10.43
CA GLU A 2 -21.69 -12.74 -11.07
C GLU A 2 -22.94 -12.54 -10.18
N ASP A 3 -22.87 -12.88 -8.90
CA ASP A 3 -24.02 -12.75 -7.98
C ASP A 3 -24.54 -11.31 -7.87
N ALA A 4 -23.67 -10.32 -8.06
CA ALA A 4 -24.06 -8.92 -8.03
C ALA A 4 -25.00 -8.55 -9.18
N LEU A 5 -24.84 -9.16 -10.37
CA LEU A 5 -25.71 -8.93 -11.53
C LEU A 5 -27.17 -9.29 -11.22
N TRP A 6 -27.35 -10.40 -10.53
CA TRP A 6 -28.67 -10.83 -10.09
C TRP A 6 -29.22 -9.97 -8.97
N ARG A 7 -28.43 -9.81 -7.91
CA ARG A 7 -28.90 -9.17 -6.67
C ARG A 7 -29.21 -7.69 -6.86
N LEU A 8 -28.52 -7.01 -7.76
CA LEU A 8 -28.69 -5.57 -8.00
C LEU A 8 -29.63 -5.25 -9.16
N ALA A 9 -29.59 -6.05 -10.24
CA ALA A 9 -30.28 -5.72 -11.49
C ALA A 9 -31.19 -6.84 -12.02
N GLN A 10 -31.26 -8.00 -11.36
CA GLN A 10 -32.06 -9.16 -11.77
C GLN A 10 -31.75 -9.65 -13.20
N VAL A 11 -30.50 -9.48 -13.64
CA VAL A 11 -30.05 -9.92 -14.96
C VAL A 11 -29.11 -11.13 -14.87
N ARG A 12 -29.07 -11.90 -15.97
CA ARG A 12 -28.16 -13.04 -16.17
C ARG A 12 -27.28 -12.76 -17.40
N PRO A 13 -25.95 -12.87 -17.30
CA PRO A 13 -25.10 -12.72 -18.48
C PRO A 13 -25.29 -13.91 -19.41
N GLN A 14 -25.27 -13.66 -20.73
CA GLN A 14 -25.31 -14.73 -21.74
C GLN A 14 -23.99 -15.50 -21.80
N TYR A 15 -22.87 -14.79 -21.60
CA TYR A 15 -21.53 -15.35 -21.60
C TYR A 15 -20.71 -14.74 -20.46
N MET A 16 -19.91 -15.58 -19.81
CA MET A 16 -18.90 -15.14 -18.86
C MET A 16 -17.52 -15.33 -19.51
N LEU A 17 -16.81 -14.22 -19.68
CA LEU A 17 -15.42 -14.25 -20.12
C LEU A 17 -14.51 -14.58 -18.93
N ALA A 18 -13.33 -15.12 -19.24
CA ALA A 18 -12.31 -15.35 -18.23
C ALA A 18 -11.81 -14.03 -17.62
N SER A 19 -11.36 -14.09 -16.36
CA SER A 19 -10.72 -12.96 -15.70
C SER A 19 -9.48 -12.51 -16.47
N ILE A 20 -9.30 -11.20 -16.57
CA ILE A 20 -8.05 -10.59 -17.03
C ILE A 20 -7.17 -10.42 -15.80
N ASP A 21 -6.14 -11.25 -15.70
CA ASP A 21 -5.22 -11.24 -14.57
C ASP A 21 -3.85 -10.69 -14.97
N GLY A 22 -3.11 -10.24 -13.97
CA GLY A 22 -1.73 -9.76 -14.11
C GLY A 22 -0.80 -10.44 -13.10
N PRO A 23 0.44 -9.96 -12.97
CA PRO A 23 1.36 -10.44 -11.96
C PRO A 23 0.75 -10.32 -10.56
N ILE A 24 0.82 -11.41 -9.79
CA ILE A 24 0.29 -11.46 -8.41
C ILE A 24 1.08 -10.51 -7.49
N TRP A 25 2.37 -10.32 -7.77
CA TRP A 25 3.30 -9.50 -6.99
C TRP A 25 3.97 -8.45 -7.86
N GLY A 26 4.47 -7.39 -7.22
CA GLY A 26 5.21 -6.32 -7.88
C GLY A 26 4.38 -5.44 -8.83
N TYR A 27 3.07 -5.64 -8.91
CA TYR A 27 2.20 -4.93 -9.88
C TYR A 27 1.94 -3.46 -9.52
N ARG A 28 2.19 -3.03 -8.28
CA ARG A 28 1.80 -1.69 -7.79
C ARG A 28 2.91 -0.67 -7.99
N HIS A 29 2.97 -0.08 -9.18
CA HIS A 29 3.98 0.93 -9.57
C HIS A 29 3.77 2.33 -8.95
N ARG A 30 2.62 2.58 -8.32
CA ARG A 30 2.32 3.83 -7.60
C ARG A 30 1.82 3.54 -6.19
N ALA A 31 2.35 4.26 -5.21
CA ALA A 31 1.95 4.10 -3.82
C ALA A 31 2.01 5.43 -3.07
N ARG A 32 1.05 5.58 -2.16
CA ARG A 32 1.08 6.57 -1.08
C ARG A 32 1.24 5.80 0.22
N LEU A 33 2.36 6.03 0.89
CA LEU A 33 2.74 5.35 2.13
C LEU A 33 2.60 6.35 3.27
N SER A 34 1.78 6.05 4.27
CA SER A 34 1.71 6.87 5.48
C SER A 34 3.05 6.81 6.22
N ALA A 35 3.53 7.97 6.68
CA ALA A 35 4.72 8.11 7.49
C ALA A 35 4.29 8.51 8.91
N ARG A 36 4.73 7.78 9.93
CA ARG A 36 4.33 8.06 11.31
C ARG A 36 5.44 7.75 12.29
N TYR A 37 5.87 8.78 13.04
CA TYR A 37 6.75 8.60 14.18
C TYR A 37 5.95 8.16 15.41
N VAL A 38 6.34 7.03 16.02
CA VAL A 38 5.70 6.49 17.21
C VAL A 38 6.59 6.79 18.41
N GLN A 39 6.29 7.86 19.14
CA GLN A 39 7.09 8.33 20.27
C GLN A 39 7.39 7.24 21.30
N ARG A 40 6.37 6.45 21.70
CA ARG A 40 6.52 5.35 22.66
C ARG A 40 7.51 4.27 22.22
N LYS A 41 7.65 4.05 20.91
CA LYS A 41 8.58 3.07 20.33
C LYS A 41 9.89 3.72 19.86
N GLN A 42 10.00 5.05 19.94
CA GLN A 42 11.07 5.86 19.35
C GLN A 42 11.42 5.43 17.92
N SER A 43 10.39 5.11 17.12
CA SER A 43 10.58 4.47 15.81
C SER A 43 9.68 5.10 14.75
N MET A 44 10.19 5.12 13.53
CA MET A 44 9.48 5.61 12.35
C MET A 44 8.81 4.45 11.61
N LEU A 45 7.51 4.56 11.40
CA LEU A 45 6.74 3.63 10.57
C LEU A 45 6.49 4.28 9.20
N ALA A 46 6.59 3.46 8.16
CA ALA A 46 6.23 3.81 6.80
C ALA A 46 5.50 2.63 6.16
N GLY A 47 4.32 2.86 5.60
CA GLY A 47 3.52 1.79 5.01
C GLY A 47 2.03 2.13 4.88
N SER A 48 1.21 1.08 4.84
CA SER A 48 -0.25 1.20 4.79
C SER A 48 -0.86 1.28 6.19
N HIS A 49 -2.10 1.76 6.24
CA HIS A 49 -2.91 1.63 7.45
C HIS A 49 -3.28 0.17 7.72
N GLU A 50 -3.36 -0.17 8.99
CA GLU A 50 -4.01 -1.40 9.45
C GLU A 50 -5.47 -1.43 9.01
N ARG A 51 -6.00 -2.64 8.79
CA ARG A 51 -7.38 -2.80 8.35
C ARG A 51 -8.34 -2.14 9.33
N ALA A 52 -9.18 -1.24 8.82
CA ALA A 52 -10.19 -0.49 9.58
C ALA A 52 -9.63 0.35 10.75
N ARG A 53 -8.35 0.76 10.71
CA ARG A 53 -7.72 1.59 11.74
C ARG A 53 -6.87 2.69 11.12
N SER A 54 -6.67 3.78 11.87
CA SER A 54 -5.76 4.87 11.48
C SER A 54 -4.30 4.61 11.86
N PHE A 55 -3.99 3.44 12.44
CA PHE A 55 -2.63 3.04 12.78
C PHE A 55 -1.88 2.60 11.52
N VAL A 56 -0.62 3.00 11.41
CA VAL A 56 0.26 2.55 10.34
C VAL A 56 0.82 1.18 10.74
N ALA A 57 0.68 0.21 9.84
CA ALA A 57 1.20 -1.12 10.07
C ALA A 57 2.75 -1.11 10.07
N ASP A 58 3.34 -1.89 10.96
CA ASP A 58 4.80 -2.05 11.04
C ASP A 58 5.32 -3.00 9.94
N LEU A 59 5.25 -2.53 8.69
CA LEU A 59 5.65 -3.29 7.51
C LEU A 59 7.12 -3.07 7.13
N GLN A 60 7.92 -4.12 7.09
CA GLN A 60 9.32 -4.05 6.64
C GLN A 60 9.47 -4.23 5.12
N SER A 61 8.51 -4.90 4.49
CA SER A 61 8.47 -5.17 3.04
C SER A 61 7.02 -5.19 2.53
N SER A 62 6.83 -5.07 1.22
CA SER A 62 5.52 -5.17 0.59
C SER A 62 5.63 -5.85 -0.77
N ALA A 63 5.13 -7.09 -0.86
CA ALA A 63 5.25 -7.92 -2.07
C ALA A 63 4.45 -7.37 -3.27
N ILE A 64 3.41 -6.56 -3.04
CA ILE A 64 2.66 -5.93 -4.12
C ILE A 64 3.42 -4.76 -4.76
N LEU A 65 4.37 -4.16 -4.03
CA LEU A 65 5.25 -3.14 -4.59
C LEU A 65 6.39 -3.81 -5.37
N PRO A 66 6.86 -3.19 -6.46
CA PRO A 66 8.09 -3.60 -7.12
C PRO A 66 9.24 -3.74 -6.12
N GLY A 67 10.08 -4.76 -6.27
CA GLY A 67 11.15 -5.08 -5.32
C GLY A 67 12.05 -3.89 -5.00
N ARG A 68 12.39 -3.07 -6.01
CA ARG A 68 13.16 -1.83 -5.83
C ARG A 68 12.51 -0.84 -4.84
N ILE A 69 11.18 -0.76 -4.78
CA ILE A 69 10.46 0.13 -3.85
C ILE A 69 10.26 -0.55 -2.50
N SER A 70 9.90 -1.84 -2.49
CA SER A 70 9.75 -2.60 -1.25
C SER A 70 11.04 -2.57 -0.43
N ASN A 71 12.20 -2.71 -1.07
CA ASN A 71 13.50 -2.68 -0.42
C ASN A 71 13.88 -1.29 0.14
N LEU A 72 13.20 -0.21 -0.29
CA LEU A 72 13.42 1.14 0.20
C LEU A 72 12.60 1.48 1.45
N LEU A 73 11.66 0.63 1.87
CA LEU A 73 10.81 0.93 3.04
C LEU A 73 11.64 1.17 4.32
N MET A 74 12.58 0.29 4.62
CA MET A 74 13.43 0.42 5.81
C MET A 74 14.45 1.59 5.70
N PRO A 75 15.16 1.78 4.57
CA PRO A 75 15.98 2.96 4.35
C PRO A 75 15.20 4.28 4.49
N LEU A 76 13.99 4.38 3.93
CA LEU A 76 13.16 5.57 4.02
C LEU A 76 12.72 5.88 5.45
N ARG A 77 12.38 4.85 6.25
CA ARG A 77 12.10 5.02 7.68
C ARG A 77 13.29 5.64 8.40
N LYS A 78 14.49 5.12 8.16
CA LYS A 78 15.73 5.63 8.77
C LYS A 78 16.00 7.08 8.34
N LEU A 79 15.85 7.38 7.06
CA LEU A 79 16.03 8.73 6.52
C LEU A 79 15.07 9.72 7.20
N ILE A 80 13.77 9.40 7.24
CA ILE A 80 12.77 10.30 7.81
C ILE A 80 12.93 10.45 9.32
N ALA A 81 13.34 9.39 10.04
CA ALA A 81 13.62 9.46 11.47
C ALA A 81 14.75 10.44 11.83
N GLY A 82 15.64 10.73 10.89
CA GLY A 82 16.72 11.71 11.03
C GLY A 82 16.33 13.16 10.73
N LEU A 83 15.12 13.40 10.19
CA LEU A 83 14.66 14.76 9.92
C LEU A 83 14.32 15.48 11.22
N SER A 84 14.62 16.78 11.27
CA SER A 84 14.19 17.67 12.36
C SER A 84 12.67 17.75 12.49
N ILE A 85 11.93 17.40 11.43
CA ILE A 85 10.46 17.43 11.32
C ILE A 85 9.83 16.03 11.30
N ARG A 86 10.53 14.98 11.75
CA ARG A 86 10.10 13.56 11.66
C ARG A 86 8.68 13.28 12.15
N ASP A 87 8.20 14.05 13.13
CA ASP A 87 6.87 13.97 13.73
C ASP A 87 5.77 14.65 12.90
N ARG A 88 6.16 15.44 11.89
CA ARG A 88 5.27 16.22 11.02
C ARG A 88 5.20 15.70 9.58
N VAL A 89 6.01 14.72 9.20
CA VAL A 89 5.98 14.13 7.85
C VAL A 89 4.75 13.21 7.74
N PRO A 90 3.76 13.51 6.88
CA PRO A 90 2.51 12.75 6.87
C PRO A 90 2.57 11.50 6.00
N GLN A 91 3.25 11.56 4.86
CA GLN A 91 3.27 10.48 3.87
C GLN A 91 4.46 10.60 2.90
N ILE A 92 4.73 9.50 2.20
CA ILE A 92 5.70 9.38 1.11
C ILE A 92 4.91 8.94 -0.13
N GLU A 93 5.10 9.62 -1.25
CA GLU A 93 4.52 9.22 -2.52
C GLU A 93 5.61 8.70 -3.46
N VAL A 94 5.34 7.58 -4.11
CA VAL A 94 6.26 6.92 -5.03
C VAL A 94 5.53 6.64 -6.33
N ALA A 95 6.17 6.98 -7.44
CA ALA A 95 5.78 6.59 -8.77
C ALA A 95 6.98 6.04 -9.52
N MET A 96 6.81 4.89 -10.17
CA MET A 96 7.78 4.37 -11.12
C MET A 96 7.24 4.59 -12.53
N GLY A 97 8.03 5.28 -13.37
CA GLY A 97 7.84 5.22 -14.82
C GLY A 97 8.11 3.81 -15.30
N ALA A 98 7.26 3.34 -16.22
CA ALA A 98 7.56 2.20 -17.07
C ALA A 98 8.58 2.63 -18.13
#